data_AF-A0A5M3MHW7-F1
#
_entry.id   AF-A0A5M3MHW7-F1
#
_cell.length_a   1.000
_cell.length_b   1.000
_cell.length_c   1.000
_cell.angle_alpha   90.00
_cell.angle_beta   90.00
_cell.angle_gamma   90.00
#
_symmetry.space_group_name_H-M   'P 1'
#
loop_
_entity.id
_entity.type
_entity.pdbx_description
1 polymer ?
#
loop_
_entity_poly.entity_id
_entity_poly.type
_entity_poly.pdbx_seq_one_letter_code
_entity_poly.pdbx_strand_id
1 'polypeptide(L)'
;MAVRVYVLLGKPTAISIVLGTLFLITHSLNISVTVWFVAGGTIMYTSFEFLDINICQQYVPPNRVWAFPATSFAVLGFDIILCALALHHAVKRFPAAFWRAPLQAAAGLASVIVRDNLVYFFLTLIAMMLSAIDFVPIITKSIIFNSIYPIPQMMLLTMIGPWMIISLRRNFDNDTGEGGPHSQEMISVAFASPEIQQEEEIEVVERSFA
;
A
#
# COMPACT_ATOMS: atom_id res chain seq x y z
N MET A 1 -2.95 2.25 -4.45
CA MET A 1 -4.32 1.72 -4.18
C MET A 1 -5.11 1.46 -5.45
N ALA A 2 -5.15 2.39 -6.41
CA ALA A 2 -5.87 2.24 -7.68
C ALA A 2 -5.62 0.90 -8.40
N VAL A 3 -4.35 0.46 -8.51
CA VAL A 3 -4.00 -0.83 -9.14
C VAL A 3 -4.63 -2.02 -8.42
N ARG A 4 -4.67 -2.02 -7.08
CA ARG A 4 -5.27 -3.13 -6.31
C ARG A 4 -6.79 -3.18 -6.49
N VAL A 5 -7.45 -2.01 -6.48
CA VAL A 5 -8.89 -1.91 -6.78
C VAL A 5 -9.17 -2.37 -8.21
N TYR A 6 -8.34 -1.98 -9.17
CA TYR A 6 -8.46 -2.44 -10.55
C TYR A 6 -8.35 -3.97 -10.70
N VAL A 7 -7.39 -4.58 -10.00
CA VAL A 7 -7.24 -6.05 -9.96
C VAL A 7 -8.48 -6.71 -9.32
N LEU A 8 -9.00 -6.14 -8.22
CA LEU A 8 -10.20 -6.64 -7.54
C LEU A 8 -11.45 -6.62 -8.43
N LEU A 9 -11.60 -5.62 -9.30
CA LEU A 9 -12.78 -5.47 -10.16
C LEU A 9 -12.81 -6.42 -11.36
N GLY A 10 -11.82 -7.31 -11.53
CA GLY A 10 -11.80 -8.26 -12.64
C GLY A 10 -11.41 -7.64 -13.99
N LYS A 11 -10.59 -6.58 -13.96
CA LYS A 11 -9.96 -5.95 -15.14
C LYS A 11 -10.91 -5.37 -16.22
N PRO A 12 -12.06 -4.75 -15.90
CA PRO A 12 -12.84 -4.04 -16.91
C PRO A 12 -12.06 -2.83 -17.46
N THR A 13 -11.78 -2.83 -18.76
CA THR A 13 -10.97 -1.82 -19.45
C THR A 13 -11.51 -0.41 -19.27
N ALA A 14 -12.83 -0.23 -19.32
CA ALA A 14 -13.49 1.06 -19.12
C ALA A 14 -13.18 1.68 -17.75
N ILE A 15 -13.23 0.87 -16.68
CA ILE A 15 -12.96 1.35 -15.32
C ILE A 15 -11.47 1.65 -15.14
N SER A 16 -10.58 0.90 -15.80
CA SER A 16 -9.15 1.19 -15.83
C SER A 16 -8.86 2.59 -16.36
N ILE A 17 -9.49 2.96 -17.48
CA ILE A 17 -9.29 4.25 -18.12
C ILE A 17 -9.78 5.38 -17.20
N VAL A 18 -10.98 5.23 -16.63
CA VAL A 18 -11.54 6.23 -15.71
C VAL A 18 -10.68 6.40 -14.44
N LEU A 19 -10.23 5.28 -13.85
CA LEU A 19 -9.37 5.33 -12.67
C LEU A 19 -7.99 5.92 -12.99
N GLY A 20 -7.44 5.57 -14.15
CA GLY A 20 -6.14 6.07 -14.61
C GLY A 20 -6.18 7.58 -14.87
N THR A 21 -7.22 8.08 -15.55
CA THR A 21 -7.38 9.52 -15.79
C THR A 21 -7.56 10.28 -14.48
N LEU A 22 -8.42 9.79 -13.58
CA LEU A 22 -8.65 10.44 -12.30
C LEU A 22 -7.38 10.44 -11.42
N PHE A 23 -6.63 9.33 -11.41
CA PHE A 23 -5.34 9.25 -10.74
C PHE A 23 -4.35 10.28 -11.28
N LEU A 24 -4.20 10.36 -12.61
CA LEU A 24 -3.31 11.33 -13.24
C LEU A 24 -3.70 12.76 -12.89
N ILE A 25 -5.00 13.11 -12.96
CA ILE A 25 -5.49 14.45 -12.63
C ILE A 25 -5.13 14.80 -11.17
N THR A 26 -5.46 13.93 -10.22
CA THR A 26 -5.21 14.16 -8.80
C THR A 26 -3.70 14.30 -8.51
N HIS A 27 -2.87 13.44 -9.09
CA HIS A 27 -1.42 13.51 -8.89
C HIS A 27 -0.77 14.70 -9.59
N SER A 28 -1.18 15.03 -10.81
CA SER A 28 -0.71 16.23 -11.51
C SER A 28 -1.08 17.49 -10.74
N LEU A 29 -2.28 17.57 -10.18
CA LEU A 29 -2.70 18.69 -9.33
C LEU A 29 -1.84 18.78 -8.07
N ASN A 30 -1.66 17.67 -7.34
CA ASN A 30 -0.82 17.66 -6.14
C ASN A 30 0.63 18.05 -6.41
N ILE A 31 1.23 17.51 -7.48
CA ILE A 31 2.61 17.85 -7.85
C ILE A 31 2.70 19.33 -8.22
N SER A 32 1.76 19.83 -9.02
CA SER A 32 1.75 21.25 -9.44
C SER A 32 1.62 22.19 -8.25
N VAL A 33 0.71 21.89 -7.32
CA VAL A 33 0.54 22.66 -6.08
C VAL A 33 1.79 22.58 -5.20
N THR A 34 2.40 21.41 -5.08
CA THR A 34 3.63 21.22 -4.29
C THR A 34 4.79 22.01 -4.87
N VAL A 35 5.00 21.94 -6.19
CA VAL A 35 6.04 22.71 -6.89
C VAL A 35 5.79 24.20 -6.73
N TRP A 36 4.54 24.67 -6.89
CA TRP A 36 4.18 26.06 -6.67
C TRP A 36 4.45 26.52 -5.23
N PHE A 37 4.13 25.66 -4.25
CA PHE A 37 4.38 25.91 -2.84
C PHE A 37 5.87 26.06 -2.53
N VAL A 38 6.71 25.15 -3.05
CA VAL A 38 8.16 25.13 -2.85
C VAL A 38 8.87 26.26 -3.61
N ALA A 39 8.46 26.54 -4.85
CA ALA A 39 9.02 27.61 -5.68
C ALA A 39 8.83 29.00 -5.05
N GLY A 40 7.82 29.14 -4.20
CA GLY A 40 7.50 30.39 -3.53
C GLY A 40 8.40 30.78 -2.35
N GLY A 41 9.48 30.04 -2.06
CA GLY A 41 10.50 30.41 -1.06
C GLY A 41 10.29 29.83 0.34
N THR A 42 11.34 29.93 1.16
CA THR A 42 11.53 29.22 2.44
C THR A 42 10.40 29.44 3.43
N ILE A 43 9.94 28.33 4.01
CA ILE A 43 9.09 28.28 5.20
C ILE A 43 9.86 28.99 6.31
N MET A 44 9.27 30.04 6.91
CA MET A 44 9.86 30.65 8.10
C MET A 44 9.56 29.74 9.29
N TYR A 45 10.61 29.31 9.97
CA TYR A 45 10.48 28.59 11.24
C TYR A 45 10.51 29.62 12.36
N THR A 46 9.43 29.65 13.15
CA THR A 46 9.48 30.32 14.45
C THR A 46 9.75 29.24 15.49
N SER A 47 10.90 29.33 16.16
CA SER A 47 11.17 28.51 17.34
C SER A 47 10.46 29.11 18.54
N PHE A 48 9.72 28.30 19.29
CA PHE A 48 9.28 28.66 20.63
C PHE A 48 9.64 27.53 21.59
N GLU A 49 9.98 27.91 22.81
CA GLU A 49 10.42 26.98 23.86
C GLU A 49 9.22 26.66 24.76
N PHE A 50 8.87 25.37 24.86
CA PHE A 50 7.78 24.90 25.73
C PHE A 50 8.23 23.64 26.48
N LEU A 51 8.27 23.68 27.81
CA LEU A 51 8.77 22.58 28.65
C LEU A 51 10.20 22.13 28.28
N ASP A 52 11.12 23.06 28.02
CA ASP A 52 12.48 22.79 27.51
C ASP A 52 12.55 22.06 26.16
N ILE A 53 11.43 21.94 25.44
CA ILE A 53 11.38 21.40 24.08
C ILE A 53 11.28 22.57 23.11
N ASN A 54 12.30 22.71 22.26
CA ASN A 54 12.27 23.65 21.14
C ASN A 54 11.34 23.12 20.05
N ILE A 55 10.19 23.77 19.89
CA ILE A 55 9.21 23.43 18.86
C ILE A 55 9.39 24.40 17.69
N CYS A 56 9.59 23.86 16.50
CA CYS A 56 9.63 24.62 15.26
C CYS A 56 8.22 24.69 14.67
N GLN A 57 7.61 25.87 14.68
CA GLN A 57 6.35 26.10 13.97
C GLN A 57 6.62 26.58 12.54
N GLN A 58 5.99 25.93 11.57
CA GLN A 58 6.05 26.33 10.17
C GLN A 58 5.08 27.50 9.91
N TYR A 59 5.60 28.63 9.44
CA TYR A 59 4.78 29.74 9.00
C TYR A 59 4.42 29.60 7.51
N VAL A 60 3.14 29.40 7.22
CA VAL A 60 2.60 29.37 5.86
C VAL A 60 1.96 30.72 5.54
N PRO A 61 2.38 31.41 4.47
CA PRO A 61 1.77 32.67 4.05
C PRO A 61 0.26 32.54 3.82
N PRO A 62 -0.57 33.51 4.25
CA PRO A 62 -2.04 33.40 4.19
C PRO A 62 -2.59 33.20 2.76
N ASN A 63 -1.90 33.72 1.75
CA ASN A 63 -2.25 33.54 0.34
C ASN A 63 -2.02 32.10 -0.19
N ARG A 64 -1.38 31.22 0.59
CA ARG A 64 -1.07 29.83 0.22
C ARG A 64 -1.75 28.79 1.11
N VAL A 65 -2.37 29.19 2.21
CA VAL A 65 -3.01 28.26 3.18
C VAL A 65 -4.11 27.41 2.52
N TRP A 66 -4.79 27.93 1.49
CA TRP A 66 -5.84 27.21 0.76
C TRP A 66 -5.33 26.03 -0.08
N ALA A 67 -4.04 25.99 -0.40
CA ALA A 67 -3.46 24.99 -1.27
C ALA A 67 -3.53 23.58 -0.66
N PHE A 68 -3.21 23.46 0.62
CA PHE A 68 -3.16 22.20 1.33
C PHE A 68 -4.55 21.54 1.53
N PRO A 69 -5.64 22.24 1.95
CA PRO A 69 -6.94 21.61 1.99
C PRO A 69 -7.42 21.24 0.59
N ALA A 70 -7.12 22.04 -0.45
CA ALA A 70 -7.48 21.71 -1.83
C ALA A 70 -6.82 20.40 -2.31
N THR A 71 -5.53 20.22 -2.06
CA THR A 71 -4.81 18.97 -2.38
C THR A 71 -5.35 17.79 -1.58
N SER A 72 -5.61 17.98 -0.28
CA SER A 72 -6.17 16.93 0.58
C SER A 72 -7.57 16.50 0.12
N PHE A 73 -8.44 17.45 -0.24
CA PHE A 73 -9.77 17.16 -0.78
C PHE A 73 -9.70 16.44 -2.13
N ALA A 74 -8.76 16.79 -3.00
CA ALA A 74 -8.59 16.10 -4.28
C ALA A 74 -8.21 14.62 -4.08
N VAL A 75 -7.26 14.33 -3.18
CA VAL A 75 -6.88 12.95 -2.86
C VAL A 75 -8.00 12.22 -2.14
N LEU A 76 -8.64 12.85 -1.16
CA LEU A 76 -9.75 12.26 -0.41
C LEU A 76 -10.94 11.95 -1.32
N GLY A 77 -11.26 12.82 -2.28
CA GLY A 77 -12.29 12.57 -3.28
C GLY A 77 -11.97 11.36 -4.16
N PHE A 78 -10.72 11.25 -4.62
CA PHE A 78 -10.26 10.08 -5.37
C PHE A 78 -10.36 8.78 -4.55
N ASP A 79 -9.93 8.83 -3.30
CA ASP A 79 -10.02 7.70 -2.39
C ASP A 79 -11.48 7.30 -2.13
N ILE A 80 -12.39 8.26 -1.87
CA ILE A 80 -13.82 7.96 -1.69
C ILE A 80 -14.40 7.24 -2.92
N ILE A 81 -14.03 7.65 -4.13
CA ILE A 81 -14.45 6.98 -5.37
C ILE A 81 -13.92 5.55 -5.41
N LEU A 82 -12.64 5.33 -5.08
CA LEU A 82 -12.06 3.99 -4.98
C LEU A 82 -12.79 3.13 -3.95
N CYS A 83 -13.14 3.69 -2.79
CA CYS A 83 -13.91 3.03 -1.74
C CYS A 83 -15.28 2.60 -2.23
N ALA A 84 -16.01 3.54 -2.84
CA ALA A 84 -17.35 3.30 -3.34
C ALA A 84 -17.34 2.18 -4.38
N LEU A 85 -16.38 2.18 -5.29
CA LEU A 85 -16.21 1.11 -6.28
C LEU A 85 -15.88 -0.24 -5.65
N ALA A 86 -14.95 -0.27 -4.68
CA ALA A 86 -14.58 -1.48 -3.97
C ALA A 86 -15.75 -2.06 -3.16
N LEU A 87 -16.48 -1.20 -2.43
CA LEU A 87 -17.64 -1.59 -1.64
C LEU A 87 -18.79 -2.05 -2.54
N HIS A 88 -19.06 -1.33 -3.62
CA HIS A 88 -20.07 -1.72 -4.60
C HIS A 88 -19.74 -3.10 -5.20
N HIS A 89 -18.48 -3.35 -5.57
CA HIS A 89 -18.06 -4.64 -6.09
C HIS A 89 -18.19 -5.76 -5.03
N ALA A 90 -17.80 -5.49 -3.78
CA ALA A 90 -17.96 -6.43 -2.69
C ALA A 90 -19.43 -6.80 -2.51
N VAL A 91 -20.31 -5.80 -2.34
CA VAL A 91 -21.76 -5.97 -2.17
C VAL A 91 -22.37 -6.76 -3.33
N LYS A 92 -21.99 -6.45 -4.58
CA LYS A 92 -22.51 -7.12 -5.78
C LYS A 92 -22.11 -8.60 -5.86
N ARG A 93 -20.96 -8.99 -5.31
CA ARG A 93 -20.45 -10.36 -5.38
C ARG A 93 -21.05 -11.29 -4.31
N PHE A 94 -21.72 -10.75 -3.29
CA PHE A 94 -22.34 -11.59 -2.28
C PHE A 94 -23.65 -12.23 -2.78
N PRO A 95 -23.82 -13.55 -2.63
CA PRO A 95 -25.03 -14.24 -3.04
C PRO A 95 -26.23 -13.77 -2.20
N ALA A 96 -27.43 -13.74 -2.79
CA ALA A 96 -28.66 -13.30 -2.12
C ALA A 96 -28.94 -14.05 -0.80
N ALA A 97 -28.46 -15.29 -0.66
CA ALA A 97 -28.55 -16.08 0.57
C ALA A 97 -27.82 -15.44 1.77
N PHE A 98 -26.76 -14.67 1.52
CA PHE A 98 -25.95 -14.01 2.53
C PHE A 98 -26.74 -12.93 3.29
N TRP A 99 -27.75 -12.32 2.64
CA TRP A 99 -28.61 -11.30 3.25
C TRP A 99 -29.58 -11.84 4.30
N ARG A 100 -29.73 -13.16 4.42
CA ARG A 100 -30.62 -13.78 5.42
C ARG A 100 -29.97 -13.90 6.80
N ALA A 101 -28.64 -13.86 6.89
CA ALA A 101 -27.89 -14.03 8.14
C ALA A 101 -26.84 -12.91 8.30
N PRO A 102 -27.26 -11.69 8.70
CA PRO A 102 -26.39 -10.50 8.68
C PRO A 102 -25.15 -10.63 9.57
N LEU A 103 -25.19 -11.45 10.63
CA LEU A 103 -24.07 -11.62 11.55
C LEU A 103 -22.92 -12.45 10.93
N GLN A 104 -23.26 -13.60 10.32
CA GLN A 104 -22.29 -14.39 9.55
C GLN A 104 -21.82 -13.61 8.32
N ALA A 105 -22.71 -12.81 7.75
CA ALA A 105 -22.38 -11.97 6.63
C ALA A 105 -21.32 -10.92 6.98
N ALA A 106 -21.52 -10.22 8.10
CA ALA A 106 -20.58 -9.23 8.61
C ALA A 106 -19.21 -9.86 8.95
N ALA A 107 -19.19 -11.08 9.51
CA ALA A 107 -17.93 -11.77 9.80
C ALA A 107 -17.17 -12.16 8.52
N GLY A 108 -17.87 -12.66 7.49
CA GLY A 108 -17.28 -12.94 6.19
C GLY A 108 -16.80 -11.68 5.48
N LEU A 109 -17.59 -10.60 5.54
CA LEU A 109 -17.23 -9.29 5.03
C LEU A 109 -15.98 -8.76 5.72
N ALA A 110 -15.92 -8.82 7.06
CA ALA A 110 -14.77 -8.40 7.85
C ALA A 110 -13.51 -9.19 7.48
N SER A 111 -13.63 -10.50 7.28
CA SER A 111 -12.50 -11.33 6.83
C SER A 111 -11.99 -10.91 5.44
N VAL A 112 -12.89 -10.66 4.49
CA VAL A 112 -12.55 -10.16 3.14
C VAL A 112 -11.95 -8.74 3.23
N ILE A 113 -12.52 -7.85 4.02
CA ILE A 113 -12.04 -6.47 4.26
C ILE A 113 -10.61 -6.46 4.84
N VAL A 114 -10.34 -7.34 5.81
CA VAL A 114 -9.01 -7.49 6.43
C VAL A 114 -8.01 -8.09 5.44
N ARG A 115 -8.45 -9.05 4.62
CA ARG A 115 -7.59 -9.77 3.67
C ARG A 115 -7.30 -8.98 2.39
N ASP A 116 -8.24 -8.16 1.92
CA ASP A 116 -8.21 -7.50 0.61
C ASP A 116 -7.83 -6.01 0.66
N ASN A 117 -7.05 -5.62 1.67
CA ASN A 117 -6.46 -4.27 1.79
C ASN A 117 -7.43 -3.13 2.13
N LEU A 118 -8.63 -3.41 2.61
CA LEU A 118 -9.59 -2.35 2.98
C LEU A 118 -9.20 -1.66 4.30
N VAL A 119 -8.45 -2.35 5.17
CA VAL A 119 -7.81 -1.74 6.34
C VAL A 119 -6.91 -0.56 5.95
N TYR A 120 -6.19 -0.64 4.82
CA TYR A 120 -5.41 0.50 4.32
C TYR A 120 -6.29 1.65 3.91
N PHE A 121 -7.43 1.34 3.32
CA PHE A 121 -8.37 2.36 2.89
C PHE A 121 -8.86 3.16 4.10
N PHE A 122 -9.24 2.47 5.18
CA PHE A 122 -9.61 3.13 6.43
C PHE A 122 -8.46 3.87 7.09
N LEU A 123 -7.26 3.29 7.15
CA LEU A 123 -6.08 3.98 7.70
C LEU A 123 -5.73 5.24 6.89
N THR A 124 -5.83 5.19 5.57
CA THR A 124 -5.60 6.34 4.68
C THR A 124 -6.67 7.39 4.90
N LEU A 125 -7.94 6.99 4.96
CA LEU A 125 -9.07 7.90 5.25
C LEU A 125 -8.89 8.59 6.60
N ILE A 126 -8.50 7.85 7.65
CA ILE A 126 -8.22 8.40 8.98
C ILE A 126 -7.04 9.37 8.93
N ALA A 127 -5.93 9.01 8.27
CA ALA A 127 -4.78 9.89 8.11
C ALA A 127 -5.15 11.20 7.41
N MET A 128 -5.98 11.13 6.37
CA MET A 128 -6.43 12.29 5.61
C MET A 128 -7.43 13.15 6.38
N MET A 129 -8.35 12.53 7.14
CA MET A 129 -9.25 13.24 8.06
C MET A 129 -8.45 14.00 9.13
N LEU A 130 -7.44 13.35 9.73
CA LEU A 130 -6.57 14.01 10.70
C LEU A 130 -5.75 15.14 10.05
N SER A 131 -5.28 14.94 8.82
CA SER A 131 -4.61 16.01 8.06
C SER A 131 -5.54 17.19 7.74
N ALA A 132 -6.84 16.95 7.55
CA ALA A 132 -7.83 18.01 7.37
C ALA A 132 -8.14 18.75 8.69
N ILE A 133 -8.01 18.07 9.83
CA ILE A 133 -8.17 18.69 11.16
C ILE A 133 -7.00 19.64 11.48
N ASP A 134 -5.83 19.46 10.86
CA ASP A 134 -4.66 20.33 11.02
C ASP A 134 -4.92 21.79 10.62
N PHE A 135 -6.00 22.05 9.87
CA PHE A 135 -6.44 23.41 9.55
C PHE A 135 -7.22 24.12 10.66
N VAL A 136 -7.60 23.41 11.72
CA VAL A 136 -8.34 23.98 12.83
C VAL A 136 -7.36 24.41 13.92
N PRO A 137 -7.07 25.72 14.07
CA PRO A 137 -6.00 26.21 14.96
C PRO A 137 -6.25 25.92 16.45
N ILE A 138 -7.50 25.63 16.82
CA ILE A 138 -7.87 25.24 18.19
C ILE A 138 -7.35 23.82 18.48
N ILE A 139 -7.38 22.93 17.50
CA ILE A 139 -7.06 21.51 17.66
C ILE A 139 -5.55 21.29 17.53
N THR A 140 -4.88 22.00 16.61
CA THR A 140 -3.43 21.86 16.40
C THR A 140 -2.57 22.33 17.57
N LYS A 141 -3.12 23.16 18.47
CA LYS A 141 -2.44 23.53 19.72
C LYS A 141 -2.49 22.42 20.77
N SER A 142 -3.28 21.37 20.56
CA SER A 142 -3.36 20.24 21.47
C SER A 142 -2.11 19.36 21.35
N ILE A 143 -1.42 19.12 22.46
CA ILE A 143 -0.29 18.19 22.56
C ILE A 143 -0.74 16.78 22.14
N ILE A 144 -1.92 16.36 22.60
CA ILE A 144 -2.48 15.04 22.30
C ILE A 144 -2.65 14.84 20.79
N PHE A 145 -3.16 15.87 20.09
CA PHE A 145 -3.33 15.80 18.64
C PHE A 145 -2.00 15.68 17.91
N ASN A 146 -1.01 16.50 18.28
CA ASN A 146 0.34 16.44 17.69
C ASN A 146 1.03 15.08 17.91
N SER A 147 0.79 14.42 19.05
CA SER A 147 1.33 13.09 19.31
C SER A 147 0.62 11.99 18.52
N ILE A 148 -0.70 12.11 18.29
CA ILE A 148 -1.49 11.08 17.61
C ILE A 148 -1.39 11.19 16.09
N TYR A 149 -1.36 12.41 15.54
CA TYR A 149 -1.32 12.70 14.11
C TYR A 149 -0.29 11.89 13.29
N PRO A 150 0.98 11.75 13.71
CA PRO A 150 1.98 11.02 12.92
C PRO A 150 1.78 9.49 12.92
N ILE A 151 1.07 8.93 13.90
CA ILE A 151 0.90 7.48 14.05
C ILE A 151 0.30 6.83 12.79
N PRO A 152 -0.87 7.27 12.27
CA PRO A 152 -1.44 6.68 11.07
C PRO A 152 -0.58 6.89 9.83
N GLN A 153 0.15 8.01 9.72
CA GLN A 153 1.09 8.22 8.61
C GLN A 153 2.25 7.23 8.65
N MET A 154 2.82 7.00 9.84
CA MET A 154 3.87 6.02 10.04
C MET A 154 3.37 4.59 9.82
N MET A 155 2.15 4.26 10.26
CA MET A 155 1.52 2.98 9.97
C MET A 155 1.34 2.78 8.46
N LEU A 156 0.88 3.79 7.73
CA LEU A 156 0.78 3.72 6.27
C LEU A 156 2.15 3.48 5.64
N LEU A 157 3.16 4.28 5.99
CA LEU A 157 4.51 4.17 5.41
C LEU A 157 5.13 2.78 5.67
N THR A 158 5.03 2.29 6.91
CA THR A 158 5.68 1.05 7.35
C THR A 158 4.90 -0.20 6.94
N MET A 159 3.58 -0.15 6.85
CA MET A 159 2.77 -1.33 6.49
C MET A 159 2.57 -1.47 4.98
N ILE A 160 2.52 -0.37 4.21
CA ILE A 160 2.28 -0.42 2.76
C ILE A 160 3.34 -1.25 2.04
N GLY A 161 4.61 -1.08 2.39
CA GLY A 161 5.74 -1.76 1.74
C GLY A 161 5.66 -3.29 1.90
N PRO A 162 5.77 -3.83 3.13
CA PRO A 162 5.75 -5.27 3.38
C PRO A 162 4.49 -5.97 2.86
N TRP A 163 3.31 -5.37 3.04
CA TRP A 163 2.08 -5.98 2.53
C TRP A 163 1.97 -5.95 1.01
N MET A 164 2.49 -4.93 0.33
CA MET A 164 2.55 -4.93 -1.12
C MET A 164 3.35 -6.13 -1.62
N ILE A 165 4.51 -6.37 -1.03
CA ILE A 165 5.37 -7.49 -1.37
C ILE A 165 4.65 -8.82 -1.12
N ILE A 166 4.01 -8.99 0.05
CA ILE A 166 3.28 -10.22 0.38
C ILE A 166 2.11 -10.45 -0.59
N SER A 167 1.36 -9.39 -0.92
CA SER A 167 0.22 -9.50 -1.84
C SER A 167 0.65 -9.92 -3.25
N LEU A 168 1.78 -9.39 -3.74
CA LEU A 168 2.35 -9.75 -5.04
C LEU A 168 2.81 -11.21 -5.05
N ARG A 169 3.53 -11.64 -4.00
CA ARG A 169 3.97 -13.04 -3.85
C ARG A 169 2.79 -13.99 -3.87
N ARG A 170 1.78 -13.72 -3.04
CA ARG A 170 0.59 -14.56 -2.96
C ARG A 170 -0.17 -14.64 -4.29
N ASN A 171 -0.25 -13.53 -5.03
CA ASN A 171 -0.90 -13.54 -6.33
C ASN A 171 -0.10 -14.33 -7.37
N PHE A 172 1.22 -14.23 -7.34
CA PHE A 172 2.11 -15.03 -8.19
C PHE A 172 1.99 -16.52 -7.90
N ASP A 173 1.95 -16.92 -6.62
CA ASP A 173 1.80 -18.31 -6.21
C ASP A 173 0.45 -18.89 -6.69
N ASN A 174 -0.63 -18.11 -6.60
CA ASN A 174 -1.94 -18.53 -7.09
C ASN A 174 -1.95 -18.69 -8.63
N ASP A 175 -1.38 -17.74 -9.37
CA ASP A 175 -1.35 -17.78 -10.84
C ASP A 175 -0.44 -18.92 -11.36
N THR A 176 0.59 -19.31 -10.60
CA THR A 176 1.52 -20.40 -10.97
C THR A 176 1.00 -21.78 -10.52
N GLY A 177 0.23 -21.83 -9.42
CA GLY A 177 -0.29 -23.07 -8.84
C GLY A 177 -1.49 -23.68 -9.57
N GLU A 178 -2.23 -22.90 -10.36
CA GLU A 178 -3.33 -23.41 -11.21
C GLU A 178 -2.87 -23.87 -12.61
N GLY A 179 -1.54 -24.00 -12.81
CA GLY A 179 -1.00 -24.75 -13.93
C GLY A 179 -1.48 -26.21 -13.85
N GLY A 180 -2.44 -26.56 -14.71
CA GLY A 180 -2.83 -27.94 -14.97
C GLY A 180 -1.63 -28.86 -15.26
N PRO A 181 -1.84 -30.18 -15.35
CA PRO A 181 -0.82 -31.24 -15.31
C PRO A 181 0.30 -31.21 -16.39
N HIS A 182 0.46 -30.11 -17.13
CA HIS A 182 1.49 -29.90 -18.16
C HIS A 182 2.33 -28.63 -17.99
N SER A 183 2.25 -27.91 -16.85
CA SER A 183 3.18 -26.81 -16.58
C SER A 183 4.54 -27.36 -16.17
N GLN A 184 5.39 -27.55 -17.19
CA GLN A 184 6.82 -27.78 -17.12
C GLN A 184 7.44 -27.00 -15.95
N GLU A 185 7.83 -27.73 -14.91
CA GLU A 185 8.48 -27.20 -13.73
C GLU A 185 9.63 -26.28 -14.16
N MET A 186 9.67 -25.08 -13.60
CA MET A 186 10.90 -24.30 -13.61
C MET A 186 11.97 -25.20 -12.99
N ILE A 187 12.92 -25.58 -13.84
CA ILE A 187 14.05 -26.45 -13.55
C ILE A 187 14.58 -26.09 -12.16
N SER A 188 14.32 -26.98 -11.21
CA SER A 188 15.01 -26.99 -9.94
C SER A 188 16.50 -26.89 -10.27
N VAL A 189 17.13 -25.80 -9.85
CA VAL A 189 18.58 -25.67 -9.91
C VAL A 189 19.12 -26.66 -8.88
N ALA A 190 19.21 -27.92 -9.28
CA ALA A 190 19.92 -28.94 -8.55
C ALA A 190 21.39 -28.54 -8.61
N PHE A 191 21.92 -28.08 -7.48
CA PHE A 191 23.36 -27.97 -7.32
C PHE A 191 23.95 -29.35 -7.57
N ALA A 192 24.85 -29.45 -8.55
CA ALA A 192 25.54 -30.69 -8.85
C ALA A 192 26.17 -31.21 -7.56
N SER A 193 25.73 -32.38 -7.11
CA SER A 193 26.39 -33.08 -6.01
C SER A 193 27.81 -33.40 -6.50
N PRO A 194 28.87 -33.04 -5.77
CA PRO A 194 30.22 -33.40 -6.16
C PRO A 194 30.30 -34.92 -6.30
N GLU A 195 30.71 -35.37 -7.47
CA GLU A 195 30.96 -36.76 -7.78
C GLU A 195 32.12 -37.21 -6.88
N ILE A 196 31.81 -38.05 -5.88
CA ILE A 196 32.84 -38.70 -5.08
C ILE A 196 33.53 -39.66 -6.04
N GLN A 197 34.67 -39.23 -6.59
CA GLN A 197 35.59 -40.12 -7.29
C GLN A 197 35.95 -41.24 -6.33
N GLN A 198 35.39 -42.43 -6.57
CA GLN A 198 35.88 -43.65 -5.95
C GLN A 198 37.31 -43.83 -6.45
N GLU A 199 38.24 -43.71 -5.51
CA GLU A 199 39.65 -44.06 -5.67
C GLU A 199 39.71 -45.52 -6.11
N GLU A 200 39.90 -45.72 -7.41
CA GLU A 200 40.04 -47.02 -8.04
C GLU A 200 41.38 -47.61 -7.55
N GLU A 201 41.26 -48.63 -6.72
CA GLU A 201 42.31 -49.45 -6.14
C GLU A 201 43.20 -50.01 -7.27
N ILE A 202 44.37 -49.40 -7.48
CA ILE A 202 45.38 -49.89 -8.41
C ILE A 202 46.00 -51.15 -7.78
N GLU A 203 45.45 -52.31 -8.13
CA GLU A 203 46.05 -53.62 -7.94
C GLU A 203 47.30 -53.72 -8.84
N VAL A 204 48.46 -53.33 -8.29
CA VAL A 204 49.76 -53.47 -8.95
C VAL A 204 50.18 -54.94 -9.00
N VAL A 205 49.84 -55.56 -10.12
CA VAL A 205 50.73 -56.37 -10.98
C VAL A 205 51.69 -57.29 -10.23
N GLU A 206 51.19 -58.48 -9.91
CA GLU A 206 51.98 -59.70 -9.87
C GLU A 206 52.28 -60.13 -11.32
N ARG A 207 53.51 -59.90 -11.82
CA ARG A 207 54.30 -60.86 -12.64
C ARG A 207 55.54 -60.22 -13.26
N SER A 208 56.60 -61.03 -13.25
CA SER A 208 57.84 -60.95 -14.03
C SER A 208 59.01 -60.29 -13.29
N PHE A 209 59.84 -61.09 -12.63
CA PHE A 209 61.20 -61.36 -13.07
C PHE A 209 61.88 -62.44 -12.19
N ALA A 210 62.39 -63.47 -12.88
CA ALA A 210 63.40 -64.47 -12.50
C ALA A 210 63.05 -65.52 -11.44
#